data_AF-A0A3N5SF59-F1
#
_entry.id   AF-A0A3N5SF59-F1
#
_cell.length_a   1.000
_cell.length_b   1.000
_cell.length_c   1.000
_cell.angle_alpha   90.00
_cell.angle_beta   90.00
_cell.angle_gamma   90.00
#
_symmetry.space_group_name_H-M   'P 1'
#
loop_
_entity.id
_entity.type
_entity.pdbx_description
1 polymer ?
#
loop_
_entity_poly.entity_id
_entity_poly.type
_entity_poly.pdbx_seq_one_letter_code
_entity_poly.pdbx_strand_id
1 'polypeptide(L)'
;MGSKAAASHTGAMAGSFKTYESALRQSGIILVKAPTELLTISTTFDSMPLPKGNRVGVITLGGGWGVITADECEERGLTLPPLPPDVYERIDRMLPPFWSRGNPVDLVGQSNVDVFVESLNGMVRATPTTR
;
A
#
# COMPACT_ATOMS: atom_id res chain seq x y z
N MET A 1 17.90 -16.61 -18.74
CA MET A 1 17.62 -15.88 -20.00
C MET A 1 18.20 -14.46 -19.93
N GLY A 2 17.73 -13.60 -19.02
CA GLY A 2 18.21 -12.20 -18.90
C GLY A 2 19.72 -12.03 -18.70
N SER A 3 20.32 -12.76 -17.75
CA SER A 3 21.79 -12.70 -17.51
C SER A 3 22.61 -13.08 -18.74
N LYS A 4 22.22 -14.16 -19.44
CA LYS A 4 22.87 -14.62 -20.68
C LYS A 4 22.73 -13.59 -21.81
N ALA A 5 21.55 -12.99 -21.97
CA ALA A 5 21.32 -11.96 -22.97
C ALA A 5 22.17 -10.70 -22.71
N ALA A 6 22.27 -10.25 -21.45
CA ALA A 6 23.09 -9.11 -21.07
C ALA A 6 24.59 -9.34 -21.30
N ALA A 7 25.10 -10.54 -20.98
CA ALA A 7 26.48 -10.93 -21.29
C ALA A 7 26.75 -10.91 -22.81
N SER A 8 25.82 -11.48 -23.60
CA SER A 8 25.95 -11.47 -25.06
C SER A 8 25.93 -10.06 -25.65
N HIS A 9 25.15 -9.14 -25.08
CA HIS A 9 25.04 -7.76 -25.56
C HIS A 9 26.27 -6.91 -25.23
N THR A 10 26.86 -7.12 -24.04
CA THR A 10 27.98 -6.30 -23.55
C THR A 10 29.35 -6.92 -23.77
N GLY A 11 29.42 -8.20 -24.15
CA GLY A 11 30.68 -8.94 -24.26
C GLY A 11 31.35 -9.26 -22.92
N ALA A 12 30.72 -8.91 -21.80
CA ALA A 12 31.23 -9.14 -20.45
C ALA A 12 30.66 -10.42 -19.84
N MET A 13 31.40 -11.03 -18.91
CA MET A 13 30.87 -12.13 -18.09
C MET A 13 29.66 -11.63 -17.27
N ALA A 14 28.53 -12.32 -17.37
CA ALA A 14 27.38 -12.03 -16.52
C ALA A 14 27.72 -12.31 -15.05
N GLY A 15 27.65 -11.27 -14.21
CA GLY A 15 27.74 -11.42 -12.76
C GLY A 15 26.56 -12.20 -12.18
N SER A 16 26.70 -12.63 -10.93
CA SER A 16 25.62 -13.26 -10.16
C SER A 16 24.54 -12.23 -9.81
N PHE A 17 23.35 -12.39 -10.41
CA PHE A 17 22.21 -11.52 -10.09
C PHE A 17 21.86 -11.56 -8.60
N LYS A 18 21.93 -12.74 -7.97
CA LYS A 18 21.67 -12.91 -6.54
C LYS A 18 22.65 -12.11 -5.66
N THR A 19 23.92 -12.03 -6.08
CA THR A 19 24.93 -11.23 -5.38
C THR A 19 24.64 -9.73 -5.52
N TYR A 20 24.26 -9.31 -6.73
CA TYR A 20 23.87 -7.92 -7.00
C TYR A 20 22.62 -7.51 -6.22
N GLU A 21 21.57 -8.33 -6.24
CA GLU A 21 20.34 -8.14 -5.46
C GLU A 21 20.63 -8.02 -3.96
N SER A 22 21.50 -8.88 -3.44
CA SER A 22 21.90 -8.84 -2.02
C SER A 22 22.62 -7.53 -1.68
N ALA A 23 23.55 -7.09 -2.53
CA ALA A 23 24.29 -5.85 -2.35
C ALA A 23 23.38 -4.61 -2.41
N LEU A 24 22.44 -4.59 -3.37
CA LEU A 24 21.43 -3.52 -3.47
C LEU A 24 20.57 -3.46 -2.20
N ARG A 25 20.06 -4.61 -1.74
CA ARG A 25 19.22 -4.69 -0.53
C ARG A 25 19.97 -4.21 0.70
N GLN A 26 21.23 -4.60 0.87
CA GLN A 26 22.09 -4.14 1.98
C GLN A 26 22.37 -2.63 1.92
N SER A 27 22.34 -2.04 0.73
CA SER A 27 22.53 -0.60 0.52
C SER A 27 21.23 0.21 0.66
N GLY A 28 20.10 -0.44 0.97
CA GLY A 28 18.79 0.20 1.05
C GLY A 28 18.17 0.54 -0.31
N ILE A 29 18.68 -0.02 -1.40
CA ILE A 29 18.15 0.21 -2.75
C ILE A 29 16.95 -0.71 -2.99
N ILE A 30 15.82 -0.12 -3.38
CA ILE A 30 14.62 -0.85 -3.79
C ILE A 30 14.79 -1.33 -5.23
N LEU A 31 14.84 -2.64 -5.42
CA LEU A 31 14.91 -3.27 -6.73
C LEU A 31 13.50 -3.53 -7.25
N VAL A 32 13.19 -3.01 -8.44
CA VAL A 32 11.89 -3.15 -9.11
C VAL A 32 11.99 -4.01 -10.36
N LYS A 33 10.88 -4.63 -10.77
CA LYS A 33 10.84 -5.56 -11.91
C LYS A 33 10.33 -4.93 -13.20
N ALA A 34 9.70 -3.75 -13.11
CA ALA A 34 9.14 -3.04 -14.26
C ALA A 34 9.43 -1.53 -14.20
N PRO A 35 9.61 -0.85 -15.34
CA PRO A 35 9.74 0.61 -15.38
C PRO A 35 8.53 1.34 -14.77
N THR A 36 7.33 0.78 -14.88
CA THR A 36 6.12 1.34 -14.26
C THR A 36 6.20 1.32 -12.73
N GLU A 37 6.71 0.24 -12.15
CA GLU A 37 6.94 0.13 -10.71
C GLU A 37 8.00 1.15 -10.23
N LEU A 38 9.06 1.35 -11.02
CA LEU A 38 10.06 2.40 -10.75
C LEU A 38 9.40 3.78 -10.65
N LEU A 39 8.56 4.13 -11.63
CA LEU A 39 7.89 5.43 -11.67
C LEU A 39 6.91 5.59 -10.50
N THR A 40 6.06 4.59 -10.24
CA THR A 40 5.08 4.63 -9.14
C THR A 40 5.74 4.79 -7.78
N ILE A 41 6.82 4.03 -7.51
CA ILE A 41 7.53 4.13 -6.24
C ILE A 41 8.22 5.49 -6.11
N SER A 42 8.88 5.96 -7.18
CA SER A 42 9.58 7.24 -7.18
C SER A 42 8.64 8.41 -6.92
N THR A 43 7.48 8.46 -7.58
CA THR A 43 6.49 9.53 -7.34
C THR A 43 5.88 9.44 -5.95
N THR A 44 5.69 8.24 -5.41
CA THR A 44 5.19 8.06 -4.04
C THR A 44 6.16 8.64 -3.00
N PHE A 45 7.46 8.36 -3.12
CA PHE A 45 8.47 8.91 -2.20
C PHE A 45 8.65 10.43 -2.34
N ASP A 46 8.42 10.99 -3.53
CA ASP A 46 8.48 12.43 -3.77
C ASP A 46 7.25 13.16 -3.21
N SER A 47 6.06 12.57 -3.36
CA SER A 47 4.79 13.23 -3.05
C SER A 47 4.26 12.97 -1.64
N MET A 48 4.77 11.96 -0.92
CA MET A 48 4.23 11.53 0.38
C MET A 48 5.30 11.49 1.47
N PRO A 49 4.94 11.82 2.73
CA PRO A 49 5.85 11.60 3.85
C PRO A 49 6.09 10.09 4.05
N LEU A 50 7.24 9.75 4.63
CA LEU A 50 7.49 8.37 5.05
C LEU A 50 6.47 7.95 6.13
N PRO A 51 5.84 6.78 5.98
CA PRO A 51 4.94 6.28 7.01
C PRO A 51 5.72 5.97 8.30
N LYS A 52 5.09 6.18 9.44
CA LYS A 52 5.71 5.94 10.76
C LYS A 52 5.79 4.45 11.13
N GLY A 53 5.19 3.57 10.34
CA GLY A 53 5.10 2.14 10.61
C GLY A 53 4.35 1.40 9.52
N ASN A 54 3.97 0.16 9.79
CA ASN A 54 3.36 -0.76 8.82
C ASN A 54 1.83 -0.89 8.97
N ARG A 55 1.18 0.06 9.66
CA ARG A 55 -0.28 0.05 9.86
C ARG A 55 -0.97 0.80 8.73
N VAL A 56 -1.92 0.14 8.07
CA VAL A 56 -2.62 0.65 6.89
C VAL A 56 -4.11 0.77 7.16
N GLY A 57 -4.70 1.88 6.73
CA GLY A 57 -6.14 2.06 6.62
C GLY A 57 -6.58 2.00 5.17
N VAL A 58 -7.58 1.17 4.85
CA VAL A 58 -8.09 1.01 3.48
C VAL A 58 -9.52 1.51 3.40
N ILE A 59 -9.80 2.35 2.40
CA ILE A 59 -11.14 2.77 2.01
C ILE A 59 -11.36 2.33 0.57
N THR A 60 -12.47 1.66 0.29
CA THR A 60 -12.81 1.14 -1.04
C THR A 60 -14.26 1.42 -1.40
N LEU A 61 -14.55 1.53 -2.70
CA LEU A 61 -15.92 1.61 -3.23
C LEU A 61 -16.52 0.22 -3.50
N GLY A 62 -15.75 -0.86 -3.35
CA GLY A 62 -16.25 -2.21 -3.46
C GLY A 62 -15.37 -3.25 -2.77
N GLY A 63 -16.01 -4.22 -2.12
CA GLY A 63 -15.37 -5.23 -1.29
C GLY A 63 -14.31 -6.07 -2.00
N GLY A 64 -14.47 -6.38 -3.29
CA GLY A 64 -13.48 -7.18 -4.04
C GLY A 64 -12.09 -6.53 -4.08
N TRP A 65 -12.04 -5.21 -4.30
CA TRP A 65 -10.79 -4.44 -4.22
C TRP A 65 -10.26 -4.36 -2.79
N GLY A 66 -11.15 -4.36 -1.79
CA GLY A 66 -10.78 -4.43 -0.38
C GLY A 66 -10.02 -5.72 -0.04
N VAL A 67 -10.52 -6.87 -0.52
CA VAL A 67 -9.88 -8.19 -0.32
C VAL A 67 -8.51 -8.21 -0.99
N ILE A 68 -8.42 -7.88 -2.28
CA ILE A 68 -7.13 -7.85 -3.00
C ILE A 68 -6.12 -6.95 -2.29
N THR A 69 -6.56 -5.77 -1.82
CA THR A 69 -5.67 -4.84 -1.11
C THR A 69 -5.23 -5.39 0.24
N ALA A 70 -6.11 -6.10 0.96
CA ALA A 70 -5.78 -6.72 2.25
C ALA A 70 -4.73 -7.83 2.07
N ASP A 71 -4.91 -8.71 1.08
CA ASP A 71 -3.96 -9.78 0.76
C ASP A 71 -2.59 -9.20 0.38
N GLU A 72 -2.58 -8.20 -0.50
CA GLU A 72 -1.38 -7.49 -0.95
C GLU A 72 -0.66 -6.73 0.19
N CYS A 73 -1.40 -6.31 1.23
CA CYS A 73 -0.82 -5.73 2.44
C CYS A 73 -0.16 -6.81 3.30
N GLU A 74 -0.86 -7.92 3.52
CA GLU A 74 -0.35 -9.05 4.31
C GLU A 74 0.94 -9.62 3.70
N GLU A 75 0.95 -9.89 2.39
CA GLU A 75 2.13 -10.39 1.68
C GLU A 75 3.36 -9.47 1.80
N ARG A 76 3.14 -8.16 1.96
CA ARG A 76 4.20 -7.16 2.13
C ARG A 76 4.53 -6.85 3.59
N GLY A 77 3.96 -7.57 4.55
CA GLY A 77 4.20 -7.37 5.99
C GLY A 77 3.53 -6.12 6.56
N LEU A 78 2.53 -5.58 5.88
CA LEU A 78 1.66 -4.52 6.38
C LEU A 78 0.51 -5.12 7.20
N THR A 79 -0.09 -4.32 8.07
CA THR A 79 -1.18 -4.73 8.95
C THR A 79 -2.38 -3.81 8.80
N LEU A 80 -3.58 -4.39 8.78
CA LEU A 80 -4.84 -3.65 8.75
C LEU A 80 -5.47 -3.72 10.15
N PRO A 81 -5.07 -2.84 11.09
CA PRO A 81 -5.63 -2.87 12.44
C PRO A 81 -7.13 -2.55 12.41
N PRO A 82 -7.89 -2.99 13.43
CA PRO A 82 -9.27 -2.55 13.63
C PRO A 82 -9.36 -1.01 13.66
N LEU A 83 -10.50 -0.50 13.22
CA LEU A 83 -10.79 0.93 13.28
C LEU A 83 -10.81 1.39 14.74
N PRO A 84 -10.21 2.55 15.07
CA PRO A 84 -10.41 3.18 16.36
C PRO A 84 -11.90 3.43 16.62
N PRO A 85 -12.38 3.35 17.87
CA PRO A 85 -13.80 3.46 18.18
C PRO A 85 -14.47 4.74 17.66
N ASP A 86 -13.77 5.88 17.74
CA ASP A 86 -14.26 7.17 17.26
C ASP A 86 -14.44 7.21 15.73
N VAL A 87 -13.51 6.61 15.00
CA VAL A 87 -13.59 6.48 13.53
C VAL A 87 -14.69 5.51 13.14
N TYR A 88 -14.77 4.36 13.82
CA TYR A 88 -15.81 3.36 13.60
C TYR A 88 -17.21 3.96 13.77
N GLU A 89 -17.49 4.61 14.91
CA GLU A 89 -18.80 5.20 15.21
C GLU A 89 -19.18 6.30 14.20
N ARG A 90 -18.19 7.05 13.71
CA ARG A 90 -18.44 8.07 12.68
C ARG A 90 -18.85 7.45 11.36
N ILE A 91 -18.14 6.41 10.91
CA ILE A 91 -18.43 5.72 9.66
C ILE A 91 -19.75 4.95 9.75
N ASP A 92 -20.04 4.27 10.87
CA ASP A 92 -21.27 3.51 11.07
C ASP A 92 -22.54 4.37 11.02
N ARG A 93 -22.44 5.66 11.39
CA ARG A 93 -23.54 6.64 11.24
C ARG A 93 -23.77 7.10 9.79
N MET A 94 -22.76 7.02 8.93
CA MET A 94 -22.83 7.50 7.55
C MET A 94 -23.18 6.39 6.55
N LEU A 95 -22.81 5.15 6.87
CA LEU A 95 -22.96 4.00 5.98
C LEU A 95 -24.19 3.16 6.30
N PRO A 96 -24.73 2.44 5.31
CA PRO A 96 -25.88 1.57 5.53
C PRO A 96 -25.54 0.40 6.45
N PRO A 97 -26.53 -0.24 7.10
CA PRO A 97 -26.30 -1.29 8.10
C PRO A 97 -25.59 -2.56 7.62
N PHE A 98 -25.26 -2.69 6.34
CA PHE A 98 -24.59 -3.85 5.76
C PHE A 98 -23.16 -3.56 5.28
N TRP A 99 -22.58 -2.42 5.66
CA TRP A 99 -21.16 -2.13 5.40
C TRP A 99 -20.22 -3.04 6.22
N SER A 100 -18.95 -3.08 5.82
CA SER A 100 -17.95 -4.04 6.30
C SER A 100 -17.66 -4.01 7.81
N ARG A 101 -17.87 -2.86 8.49
CA ARG A 101 -17.58 -2.66 9.93
C ARG A 101 -16.14 -2.97 10.34
N GLY A 102 -15.20 -2.80 9.41
CA GLY A 102 -13.81 -3.12 9.64
C GLY A 102 -12.87 -2.31 8.76
N ASN A 103 -11.63 -2.78 8.72
CA ASN A 103 -10.59 -2.28 7.84
C ASN A 103 -10.18 -3.45 6.94
N PRO A 104 -10.57 -3.47 5.66
CA PRO A 104 -11.02 -2.32 4.84
C PRO A 104 -12.43 -1.77 5.11
N VAL A 105 -12.58 -0.46 4.95
CA VAL A 105 -13.86 0.26 4.95
C VAL A 105 -14.45 0.20 3.53
N ASP A 106 -15.48 -0.62 3.33
CA ASP A 106 -16.24 -0.66 2.08
C ASP A 106 -17.38 0.37 2.14
N LEU A 107 -17.30 1.38 1.29
CA LEU A 107 -18.31 2.43 1.14
C LEU A 107 -19.54 1.96 0.36
N VAL A 108 -19.58 0.71 -0.08
CA VAL A 108 -20.75 0.06 -0.68
C VAL A 108 -21.25 0.79 -1.94
N GLY A 109 -20.32 1.25 -2.77
CA GLY A 109 -20.63 1.98 -4.00
C GLY A 109 -21.31 3.34 -3.80
N GLN A 110 -21.20 3.96 -2.61
CA GLN A 110 -21.75 5.30 -2.39
C GLN A 110 -21.15 6.32 -3.36
N SER A 111 -22.02 7.07 -4.04
CA SER A 111 -21.63 8.15 -4.97
C SER A 111 -21.39 9.49 -4.28
N ASN A 112 -21.77 9.61 -3.00
CA ASN A 112 -21.55 10.82 -2.24
C ASN A 112 -20.07 10.96 -1.84
N VAL A 113 -19.40 11.96 -2.43
CA VAL A 113 -17.98 12.28 -2.17
C VAL A 113 -17.73 12.67 -0.72
N ASP A 114 -18.71 13.26 -0.03
CA ASP A 114 -18.56 13.66 1.38
C ASP A 114 -18.31 12.44 2.26
N VAL A 115 -18.97 11.30 1.98
CA VAL A 115 -18.76 10.06 2.73
C VAL A 115 -17.32 9.56 2.55
N PHE A 116 -16.77 9.67 1.34
CA PHE A 116 -15.38 9.31 1.06
C PHE A 116 -14.40 10.22 1.80
N VAL A 117 -14.58 11.54 1.70
CA VAL A 117 -13.70 12.55 2.32
C VAL A 117 -13.74 12.44 3.85
N GLU A 118 -14.92 12.29 4.45
CA GLU A 118 -15.06 12.16 5.89
C GLU A 118 -14.46 10.85 6.43
N SER A 119 -14.64 9.74 5.69
CA SER A 119 -13.98 8.48 6.02
C SER A 119 -12.46 8.62 5.96
N LEU A 120 -11.93 9.24 4.90
CA LEU A 120 -10.49 9.48 4.73
C LEU A 120 -9.93 10.35 5.87
N ASN A 121 -10.60 11.45 6.19
CA ASN A 121 -10.21 12.34 7.28
C ASN A 121 -10.22 11.63 8.64
N GLY A 122 -11.20 10.77 8.90
CA GLY A 122 -11.24 9.93 10.10
C GLY A 122 -10.00 9.02 10.19
N MET A 123 -9.69 8.31 9.11
CA MET A 123 -8.56 7.38 9.05
C MET A 123 -7.20 8.06 9.22
N VAL A 124 -6.99 9.23 8.59
CA VAL A 124 -5.72 9.97 8.70
C VAL A 124 -5.50 10.51 10.12
N ARG A 125 -6.54 11.08 10.74
CA ARG A 125 -6.48 11.65 12.10
C ARG A 125 -6.23 10.60 13.19
N ALA A 126 -6.68 9.38 12.98
CA ALA A 126 -6.46 8.24 13.86
C ALA A 126 -4.99 7.79 14.00
N THR A 127 -4.08 8.32 13.18
CA THR A 127 -2.65 8.02 13.28
C THR A 127 -2.08 8.63 14.57
N PRO A 128 -1.60 7.84 15.55
CA PRO A 128 -1.06 8.38 16.79
C PRO A 128 0.10 9.34 16.48
N THR A 129 0.01 10.56 17.02
CA THR A 129 1.11 11.51 17.00
C THR A 129 2.04 11.20 18.16
N THR A 130 2.76 10.09 18.08
CA THR A 130 3.80 9.79 19.09
C THR A 130 5.09 9.44 18.36
N ARG A 131 6.13 10.22 18.69
CA ARG A 131 7.55 9.96 18.38
C ARG A 131 8.09 8.92 19.34
#